data_AF-A0A847H593-F1
#
_entry.id   AF-A0A847H593-F1
#
_cell.length_a   1.000
_cell.length_b   1.000
_cell.length_c   1.000
_cell.angle_alpha   90.00
_cell.angle_beta   90.00
_cell.angle_gamma   90.00
#
_symmetry.space_group_name_H-M   'P 1'
#
loop_
_entity.id
_entity.type
_entity.pdbx_description
1 polymer ?
#
loop_
_entity_poly.entity_id
_entity_poly.type
_entity_poly.pdbx_seq_one_letter_code
_entity_poly.pdbx_strand_id
1 'polypeptide(L)'
;VGGVIAFIKLRKPQNTVVKLAEGFKELTAGEINILKAEIKNKSTKDAQYRERLCKGLAEHLNFNGKIDNYRLVSITGSDELKGILNKLKPENYSFGGENLTNVKNGTFRASLHSHTNYSDGNTDVKMLLEQAAKYADKVHSKTGEKFVLAFTDHDTLESSKEAIKLIAQDPMKYRNLRFVPGMEKSYAHPSPKSVTGNPTEVAEFIAYSINPFCPKLNKYADELKNARKAAADVILDEAFKRQLVSKKYTYEEAKQICKDKSKHLPMDVQWSVYEYLKKNNPAKEPEINALCREYRPKVNDKNEIIFPTIHKTENTMKETINAIKDSGDGFLGLAHPAYLTSKNKGFDSPEKMIREFKQLGQDVAYAAEINYQDYKAAINDKIEPINNICRQVNLVPTGGTDAHSNNIFINKDIIPEKLRELLS
;
A
#
# COMPACT_ATOMS: atom_id res chain seq x y z
N VAL A 1 17.67 77.51 -0.60
CA VAL A 1 17.45 76.40 0.36
C VAL A 1 16.52 75.41 -0.32
N GLY A 2 17.04 74.25 -0.74
CA GLY A 2 16.28 73.24 -1.48
C GLY A 2 17.11 71.97 -1.61
N GLY A 3 17.21 71.24 -0.50
CA GLY A 3 17.95 69.98 -0.44
C GLY A 3 17.11 68.83 -0.98
N VAL A 4 17.62 68.16 -2.01
CA VAL A 4 17.07 66.90 -2.52
C VAL A 4 17.51 65.78 -1.57
N ILE A 5 16.55 65.16 -0.88
CA ILE A 5 16.78 63.96 -0.07
C ILE A 5 16.73 62.75 -1.00
N ALA A 6 17.87 62.14 -1.27
CA ALA A 6 17.97 60.86 -1.95
C ALA A 6 17.59 59.73 -0.97
N PHE A 7 16.45 59.07 -1.19
CA PHE A 7 16.10 57.84 -0.49
C PHE A 7 16.94 56.67 -1.04
N ILE A 8 18.02 56.33 -0.35
CA ILE A 8 18.71 55.06 -0.55
C ILE A 8 17.82 53.95 0.03
N LYS A 9 17.18 53.17 -0.84
CA LYS A 9 16.52 51.91 -0.45
C LYS A 9 17.61 50.92 -0.03
N LEU A 10 17.91 50.86 1.25
CA LEU A 10 18.73 49.81 1.84
C LEU A 10 18.04 48.46 1.60
N ARG A 11 18.59 47.65 0.69
CA ARG A 11 18.23 46.23 0.58
C ARG A 11 18.56 45.58 1.93
N LYS A 12 17.54 45.07 2.63
CA LYS A 12 17.77 44.19 3.78
C LYS A 12 18.63 43.01 3.32
N PRO A 13 19.68 42.63 4.05
CA PRO A 13 20.46 41.44 3.71
C PRO A 13 19.55 40.22 3.84
N GLN A 14 19.21 39.60 2.71
CA GLN A 14 18.55 38.31 2.63
C GLN A 14 19.58 37.20 2.90
N ASN A 15 20.09 37.13 4.13
CA ASN A 15 20.69 35.91 4.66
C ASN A 15 19.77 35.33 5.73
N THR A 16 18.50 35.13 5.37
CA THR A 16 17.65 34.22 6.13
C THR A 16 18.09 32.82 5.73
N VAL A 17 18.98 32.21 6.51
CA VAL A 17 19.30 30.79 6.37
C VAL A 17 17.96 30.05 6.46
N VAL A 18 17.49 29.53 5.33
CA VAL A 18 16.27 28.72 5.30
C VAL A 18 16.63 27.45 6.04
N LYS A 19 16.22 27.37 7.30
CA LYS A 19 16.48 26.22 8.16
C LYS A 19 15.86 24.99 7.49
N LEU A 20 16.67 23.98 7.17
CA LEU A 20 16.20 22.71 6.66
C LEU A 20 15.60 21.86 7.80
N ALA A 21 14.67 20.98 7.46
CA ALA A 21 14.21 19.96 8.39
C ALA A 21 15.37 18.98 8.71
N GLU A 22 15.33 18.37 9.89
CA GLU A 22 16.39 17.48 10.34
C GLU A 22 16.60 16.29 9.39
N GLY A 23 17.86 16.01 9.07
CA GLY A 23 18.25 14.94 8.13
C GLY A 23 18.03 15.27 6.65
N PHE A 24 17.56 16.47 6.30
CA PHE A 24 17.46 16.89 4.90
C PHE A 24 18.83 17.32 4.38
N LYS A 25 19.24 16.73 3.27
CA LYS A 25 20.47 17.09 2.58
C LYS A 25 20.39 18.50 1.99
N GLU A 26 21.47 19.25 2.14
CA GLU A 26 21.68 20.50 1.40
C GLU A 26 21.90 20.20 -0.08
N LEU A 27 21.24 20.96 -0.94
CA LEU A 27 21.32 20.79 -2.39
C LEU A 27 22.03 22.00 -3.00
N THR A 28 22.88 21.74 -3.98
CA THR A 28 23.47 22.79 -4.81
C THR A 28 22.40 23.49 -5.64
N ALA A 29 22.68 24.72 -6.07
CA ALA A 29 21.78 25.44 -6.99
C ALA A 29 21.51 24.67 -8.29
N GLY A 30 22.51 23.93 -8.80
CA GLY A 30 22.38 23.08 -9.98
C GLY A 30 21.40 21.93 -9.76
N GLU A 31 21.52 21.21 -8.65
CA GLU A 31 20.58 20.14 -8.28
C GLU A 31 19.14 20.67 -8.13
N ILE A 32 18.96 21.80 -7.46
CA ILE A 32 17.64 22.43 -7.31
C ILE A 32 17.04 22.77 -8.68
N ASN A 33 17.83 23.30 -9.61
CA ASN A 33 17.36 23.64 -10.95
C ASN A 33 16.92 22.40 -11.74
N ILE A 34 17.68 21.30 -11.65
CA ILE A 34 17.32 20.02 -12.25
C ILE A 34 15.97 19.53 -11.71
N LEU A 35 15.83 19.48 -10.38
CA LEU A 35 14.61 18.98 -9.72
C LEU A 35 13.39 19.87 -10.06
N LYS A 36 13.56 21.20 -10.08
CA LYS A 36 12.49 22.14 -10.47
C LYS A 36 12.06 21.96 -11.92
N ALA A 37 13.00 21.72 -12.83
CA ALA A 37 12.69 21.50 -14.24
C ALA A 37 11.81 20.25 -14.44
N GLU A 38 12.08 19.16 -13.69
CA GLU A 38 11.32 17.91 -13.79
C GLU A 38 9.86 18.03 -13.32
N ILE A 39 9.57 18.92 -12.38
CA ILE A 39 8.19 19.10 -11.87
C ILE A 39 7.40 20.18 -12.61
N LYS A 40 8.04 20.97 -13.49
CA LYS A 40 7.42 22.13 -14.16
C LYS A 40 6.23 21.77 -15.05
N ASN A 41 6.29 20.61 -15.71
CA ASN A 41 5.31 20.19 -16.73
C ASN A 41 4.28 19.18 -16.20
N LYS A 42 4.12 19.07 -14.89
CA LYS A 42 3.15 18.15 -14.28
C LYS A 42 1.74 18.75 -14.32
N SER A 43 0.71 17.89 -14.29
CA SER A 43 -0.67 18.37 -14.25
C SER A 43 -0.92 19.25 -13.02
N THR A 44 -1.88 20.16 -13.11
CA THR A 44 -2.28 21.00 -11.98
C THR A 44 -2.68 20.16 -10.77
N LYS A 45 -3.37 19.04 -10.99
CA LYS A 45 -3.79 18.12 -9.92
C LYS A 45 -2.59 17.48 -9.22
N ASP A 46 -1.61 16.99 -9.98
CA ASP A 46 -0.41 16.37 -9.41
C ASP A 46 0.50 17.41 -8.72
N ALA A 47 0.51 18.66 -9.19
CA ALA A 47 1.19 19.76 -8.50
C ALA A 47 0.57 20.06 -7.13
N GLN A 48 -0.76 20.19 -7.08
CA GLN A 48 -1.50 20.38 -5.83
C GLN A 48 -1.37 19.18 -4.88
N TYR A 49 -1.36 17.96 -5.42
CA TYR A 49 -1.10 16.74 -4.64
C TYR A 49 0.26 16.81 -3.94
N ARG A 50 1.34 17.15 -4.66
CA ARG A 50 2.68 17.33 -4.04
C ARG A 50 2.70 18.43 -2.99
N GLU A 51 1.99 19.54 -3.19
CA GLU A 51 1.87 20.59 -2.17
C GLU A 51 1.20 20.10 -0.89
N ARG A 52 0.13 19.31 -1.01
CA ARG A 52 -0.53 18.65 0.14
C ARG A 52 0.41 17.69 0.86
N LEU A 53 1.20 16.91 0.11
CA LEU A 53 2.21 16.02 0.70
C LEU A 53 3.30 16.80 1.44
N CYS A 54 3.82 17.88 0.86
CA CYS A 54 4.83 18.73 1.52
C CYS A 54 4.30 19.31 2.83
N LYS A 55 3.05 19.79 2.85
CA LYS A 55 2.39 20.28 4.06
C LYS A 55 2.25 19.17 5.11
N GLY A 56 1.69 18.03 4.72
CA GLY A 56 1.49 16.89 5.62
C GLY A 56 2.81 16.34 6.17
N LEU A 57 3.87 16.30 5.36
CA LEU A 57 5.20 15.90 5.80
C LEU A 57 5.80 16.90 6.80
N ALA A 58 5.65 18.21 6.57
CA ALA A 58 6.12 19.23 7.51
C ALA A 58 5.44 19.10 8.88
N GLU A 59 4.11 18.91 8.89
CA GLU A 59 3.33 18.64 10.09
C GLU A 59 3.77 17.33 10.77
N HIS A 60 3.94 16.26 10.02
CA HIS A 60 4.39 14.95 10.54
C HIS A 60 5.79 15.02 11.18
N LEU A 61 6.67 15.88 10.67
CA LEU A 61 8.01 16.11 11.22
C LEU A 61 8.05 17.17 12.34
N ASN A 62 6.92 17.75 12.73
CA ASN A 62 6.84 18.91 13.63
C ASN A 62 7.76 20.06 13.18
N PHE A 63 7.84 20.28 11.86
CA PHE A 63 8.72 21.26 11.24
C PHE A 63 7.94 22.52 10.87
N ASN A 64 8.27 23.64 11.51
CA ASN A 64 7.61 24.94 11.30
C ASN A 64 8.00 25.66 9.99
N GLY A 65 8.85 25.05 9.16
CA GLY A 65 9.26 25.61 7.87
C GLY A 65 8.50 25.00 6.69
N LYS A 66 8.84 25.46 5.47
CA LYS A 66 8.27 24.94 4.23
C LYS A 66 9.17 23.85 3.65
N ILE A 67 8.58 22.69 3.35
CA ILE A 67 9.22 21.68 2.49
C ILE A 67 8.92 22.05 1.04
N ASP A 68 9.96 22.23 0.24
CA ASP A 68 9.81 22.55 -1.18
C ASP A 68 9.33 21.35 -2.00
N ASN A 69 8.41 21.58 -2.94
CA ASN A 69 7.81 20.54 -3.76
C ASN A 69 8.79 19.79 -4.67
N TYR A 70 9.92 20.41 -5.07
CA TYR A 70 10.96 19.76 -5.87
C TYR A 70 11.67 18.64 -5.09
N ARG A 71 11.58 18.63 -3.75
CA ARG A 71 12.07 17.51 -2.93
C ARG A 71 11.21 16.25 -3.07
N LEU A 72 10.02 16.37 -3.65
CA LEU A 72 9.12 15.25 -3.93
C LEU A 72 9.02 14.95 -5.43
N VAL A 73 10.07 15.25 -6.23
CA VAL A 73 10.11 15.02 -7.69
C VAL A 73 9.82 13.57 -8.09
N SER A 74 10.18 12.62 -7.22
CA SER A 74 10.03 11.18 -7.44
C SER A 74 8.65 10.67 -7.05
N ILE A 75 7.82 11.49 -6.39
CA ILE A 75 6.49 11.10 -5.96
C ILE A 75 5.50 11.25 -7.12
N THR A 76 4.78 10.18 -7.41
CA THR A 76 3.91 10.05 -8.57
C THR A 76 2.46 10.28 -8.18
N GLY A 77 1.86 11.35 -8.71
CA GLY A 77 0.44 11.66 -8.55
C GLY A 77 -0.45 10.81 -9.45
N SER A 78 -1.77 10.92 -9.26
CA SER A 78 -2.72 10.05 -9.95
C SER A 78 -2.70 10.25 -11.47
N ASP A 79 -2.54 11.48 -11.95
CA ASP A 79 -2.61 11.73 -13.39
C ASP A 79 -1.35 11.21 -14.10
N GLU A 80 -0.18 11.45 -13.49
CA GLU A 80 1.08 10.89 -13.96
C GLU A 80 1.03 9.35 -13.96
N LEU A 81 0.56 8.72 -12.88
CA LEU A 81 0.49 7.26 -12.81
C LEU A 81 -0.45 6.71 -13.89
N LYS A 82 -1.64 7.28 -14.09
CA LYS A 82 -2.55 6.88 -15.17
C LYS A 82 -1.90 7.00 -16.54
N GLY A 83 -1.16 8.08 -16.78
CA GLY A 83 -0.40 8.27 -18.02
C GLY A 83 0.74 7.26 -18.21
N ILE A 84 1.37 6.81 -17.13
CA ILE A 84 2.38 5.74 -17.14
C ILE A 84 1.73 4.39 -17.44
N LEU A 85 0.66 4.03 -16.72
CA LEU A 85 -0.02 2.73 -16.86
C LEU A 85 -0.46 2.47 -18.31
N ASN A 86 -0.96 3.49 -19.00
CA ASN A 86 -1.39 3.37 -20.40
C ASN A 86 -0.25 3.03 -21.39
N LYS A 87 1.02 3.17 -20.97
CA LYS A 87 2.21 2.88 -21.80
C LYS A 87 2.90 1.58 -21.40
N LEU A 88 2.60 1.05 -20.22
CA LEU A 88 3.21 -0.18 -19.74
C LEU A 88 2.56 -1.38 -20.42
N LYS A 89 3.40 -2.38 -20.68
CA LYS A 89 3.03 -3.67 -21.26
C LYS A 89 3.22 -4.78 -20.21
N PRO A 90 2.63 -5.97 -20.38
CA PRO A 90 2.77 -7.08 -19.42
C PRO A 90 4.21 -7.38 -19.01
N GLU A 91 5.15 -7.37 -19.96
CA GLU A 91 6.58 -7.62 -19.71
C GLU A 91 7.21 -6.59 -18.76
N ASN A 92 6.61 -5.41 -18.61
CA ASN A 92 7.11 -4.38 -17.70
C ASN A 92 6.82 -4.66 -16.22
N TYR A 93 5.91 -5.58 -15.93
CA TYR A 93 5.58 -6.04 -14.58
C TYR A 93 6.24 -7.37 -14.22
N SER A 94 6.89 -8.03 -15.18
CA SER A 94 7.52 -9.33 -14.96
C SER A 94 9.03 -9.21 -14.85
N PHE A 95 9.60 -9.91 -13.87
CA PHE A 95 11.05 -10.00 -13.70
C PHE A 95 11.73 -10.86 -14.79
N GLY A 96 10.96 -11.58 -15.62
CA GLY A 96 11.48 -12.36 -16.75
C GLY A 96 11.96 -13.76 -16.37
N GLY A 97 11.22 -14.43 -15.48
CA GLY A 97 11.47 -15.80 -15.05
C GLY A 97 12.72 -15.98 -14.18
N GLU A 98 13.13 -17.23 -13.96
CA GLU A 98 14.28 -17.56 -13.09
C GLU A 98 15.60 -16.90 -13.53
N ASN A 99 15.74 -16.60 -14.82
CA ASN A 99 16.92 -15.95 -15.39
C ASN A 99 16.92 -14.43 -15.25
N LEU A 100 15.83 -13.83 -14.75
CA LEU A 100 15.68 -12.40 -14.51
C LEU A 100 15.92 -11.55 -15.77
N THR A 101 15.52 -12.06 -16.94
CA THR A 101 15.87 -11.47 -18.24
C THR A 101 15.40 -10.02 -18.33
N ASN A 102 14.18 -9.74 -17.87
CA ASN A 102 13.58 -8.40 -17.91
C ASN A 102 14.22 -7.46 -16.89
N VAL A 103 14.67 -7.98 -15.74
CA VAL A 103 15.45 -7.18 -14.78
C VAL A 103 16.78 -6.76 -15.42
N LYS A 104 17.49 -7.71 -16.03
CA LYS A 104 18.82 -7.50 -16.61
C LYS A 104 18.83 -6.56 -17.81
N ASN A 105 17.82 -6.63 -18.68
CA ASN A 105 17.76 -5.77 -19.87
C ASN A 105 17.04 -4.42 -19.61
N GLY A 106 16.47 -4.19 -18.42
CA GLY A 106 15.74 -2.97 -18.08
C GLY A 106 14.28 -2.95 -18.55
N THR A 107 13.74 -4.08 -19.01
CA THR A 107 12.33 -4.22 -19.41
C THR A 107 11.40 -4.22 -18.20
N PHE A 108 11.82 -4.75 -17.05
CA PHE A 108 11.06 -4.67 -15.81
C PHE A 108 11.05 -3.21 -15.31
N ARG A 109 9.89 -2.55 -15.42
CA ARG A 109 9.77 -1.10 -15.21
C ARG A 109 8.77 -0.73 -14.11
N ALA A 110 7.97 -1.66 -13.62
CA ALA A 110 6.99 -1.37 -12.59
C ALA A 110 6.75 -2.54 -11.63
N SER A 111 6.74 -2.27 -10.33
CA SER A 111 6.13 -3.13 -9.30
C SER A 111 5.20 -2.27 -8.44
N LEU A 112 3.90 -2.46 -8.61
CA LEU A 112 2.86 -1.68 -7.93
C LEU A 112 2.17 -2.45 -6.79
N HIS A 113 2.81 -3.52 -6.30
CA HIS A 113 2.34 -4.30 -5.17
C HIS A 113 3.56 -4.88 -4.44
N SER A 114 3.90 -4.31 -3.29
CA SER A 114 5.04 -4.71 -2.46
C SER A 114 4.79 -4.36 -1.00
N HIS A 115 5.27 -5.19 -0.09
CA HIS A 115 5.06 -5.06 1.34
C HIS A 115 6.37 -4.81 2.07
N THR A 116 6.30 -4.09 3.18
CA THR A 116 7.44 -3.83 4.07
C THR A 116 7.13 -4.38 5.46
N ASN A 117 8.08 -4.19 6.39
CA ASN A 117 7.89 -4.54 7.80
C ASN A 117 6.85 -3.66 8.55
N TYR A 118 6.07 -2.84 7.85
CA TYR A 118 4.93 -2.13 8.44
C TYR A 118 3.67 -2.99 8.41
N SER A 119 3.63 -3.98 7.54
CA SER A 119 2.68 -5.09 7.55
C SER A 119 3.45 -6.42 7.58
N ASP A 120 3.42 -7.21 6.52
CA ASP A 120 3.87 -8.59 6.47
C ASP A 120 5.12 -8.82 5.61
N GLY A 121 5.71 -7.74 5.10
CA GLY A 121 7.03 -7.77 4.49
C GLY A 121 8.17 -7.98 5.51
N ASN A 122 9.25 -8.60 5.05
CA ASN A 122 10.39 -8.95 5.89
C ASN A 122 11.44 -7.83 6.04
N THR A 123 11.33 -6.76 5.24
CA THR A 123 12.34 -5.70 5.12
C THR A 123 11.77 -4.31 5.38
N ASP A 124 12.62 -3.42 5.91
CA ASP A 124 12.28 -2.03 6.13
C ASP A 124 12.18 -1.19 4.84
N VAL A 125 11.45 -0.08 4.96
CA VAL A 125 11.18 0.87 3.87
C VAL A 125 12.48 1.38 3.24
N LYS A 126 13.47 1.73 4.06
CA LYS A 126 14.73 2.31 3.58
C LYS A 126 15.48 1.34 2.69
N MET A 127 15.65 0.09 3.10
CA MET A 127 16.39 -0.91 2.35
C MET A 127 15.72 -1.20 0.99
N LEU A 128 14.39 -1.39 0.94
CA LEU A 128 13.69 -1.59 -0.34
C LEU A 128 13.75 -0.36 -1.24
N LEU A 129 13.60 0.84 -0.67
CA LEU A 129 13.66 2.09 -1.43
C LEU A 129 15.07 2.33 -2.00
N GLU A 130 16.12 1.96 -1.29
CA GLU A 130 17.50 2.02 -1.77
C GLU A 130 17.77 1.02 -2.90
N GLN A 131 17.26 -0.20 -2.80
CA GLN A 131 17.31 -1.17 -3.89
C GLN A 131 16.58 -0.62 -5.13
N ALA A 132 15.40 -0.03 -4.94
CA ALA A 132 14.61 0.55 -6.02
C ALA A 132 15.32 1.74 -6.67
N ALA A 133 15.96 2.62 -5.89
CA ALA A 133 16.73 3.74 -6.42
C ALA A 133 17.90 3.26 -7.30
N LYS A 134 18.70 2.32 -6.80
CA LYS A 134 19.81 1.71 -7.56
C LYS A 134 19.32 1.04 -8.85
N TYR A 135 18.22 0.30 -8.76
CA TYR A 135 17.64 -0.33 -9.94
C TYR A 135 17.10 0.70 -10.94
N ALA A 136 16.44 1.75 -10.45
CA ALA A 136 15.93 2.83 -11.28
C ALA A 136 17.04 3.54 -12.08
N ASP A 137 18.21 3.77 -11.49
CA ASP A 137 19.38 4.30 -12.20
C ASP A 137 19.87 3.36 -13.31
N LYS A 138 19.83 2.04 -13.06
CA LYS A 138 20.18 1.02 -14.06
C LYS A 138 19.16 0.97 -15.21
N VAL A 139 17.87 1.08 -14.91
CA VAL A 139 16.80 1.18 -15.93
C VAL A 139 16.99 2.45 -16.75
N HIS A 140 17.20 3.59 -16.10
CA HIS A 140 17.35 4.88 -16.77
C HIS A 140 18.57 4.94 -17.67
N SER A 141 19.72 4.45 -17.22
CA SER A 141 20.94 4.43 -18.05
C SER A 141 20.80 3.55 -19.31
N LYS A 142 19.99 2.50 -19.26
CA LYS A 142 19.77 1.59 -20.40
C LYS A 142 18.67 2.04 -21.36
N THR A 143 17.63 2.68 -20.83
CA THR A 143 16.37 2.88 -21.58
C THR A 143 15.95 4.34 -21.68
N GLY A 144 16.53 5.22 -20.85
CA GLY A 144 16.03 6.58 -20.63
C GLY A 144 14.75 6.65 -19.78
N GLU A 145 14.13 5.52 -19.44
CA GLU A 145 12.90 5.45 -18.67
C GLU A 145 13.16 5.41 -17.15
N LYS A 146 12.09 5.55 -16.36
CA LYS A 146 12.15 5.49 -14.89
C LYS A 146 11.50 4.20 -14.38
N PHE A 147 11.94 3.72 -13.22
CA PHE A 147 11.32 2.58 -12.55
C PHE A 147 10.18 3.05 -11.64
N VAL A 148 9.06 2.35 -11.64
CA VAL A 148 7.87 2.66 -10.85
C VAL A 148 7.74 1.67 -9.69
N LEU A 149 7.60 2.16 -8.47
CA LEU A 149 7.45 1.34 -7.28
C LEU A 149 6.30 1.85 -6.43
N ALA A 150 5.46 0.95 -5.91
CA ALA A 150 4.54 1.23 -4.82
C ALA A 150 4.87 0.40 -3.58
N PHE A 151 4.73 1.00 -2.40
CA PHE A 151 4.54 0.24 -1.16
C PHE A 151 3.06 0.23 -0.83
N THR A 152 2.55 -0.97 -0.55
CA THR A 152 1.13 -1.26 -0.45
C THR A 152 0.86 -2.11 0.77
N ASP A 153 1.53 -1.84 1.88
CA ASP A 153 1.33 -2.57 3.14
C ASP A 153 -0.14 -2.68 3.54
N HIS A 154 -0.49 -3.83 4.11
CA HIS A 154 -1.85 -4.11 4.57
C HIS A 154 -2.35 -3.10 5.61
N ASP A 155 -3.46 -2.45 5.27
CA ASP A 155 -4.29 -1.63 6.17
C ASP A 155 -3.51 -0.53 6.91
N THR A 156 -2.41 -0.02 6.33
CA THR A 156 -1.55 0.98 6.96
C THR A 156 -0.97 1.97 5.95
N LEU A 157 -0.71 3.19 6.40
CA LEU A 157 -0.13 4.28 5.58
C LEU A 157 1.35 4.55 5.91
N GLU A 158 1.89 3.87 6.91
CA GLU A 158 3.15 4.25 7.54
C GLU A 158 4.37 4.07 6.64
N SER A 159 4.42 3.01 5.83
CA SER A 159 5.51 2.81 4.86
C SER A 159 5.53 3.91 3.80
N SER A 160 4.35 4.34 3.34
CA SER A 160 4.20 5.48 2.44
C SER A 160 4.68 6.78 3.08
N LYS A 161 4.38 7.04 4.37
CA LYS A 161 4.89 8.22 5.09
C LYS A 161 6.41 8.21 5.20
N GLU A 162 6.99 7.07 5.58
CA GLU A 162 8.44 6.93 5.72
C GLU A 162 9.15 7.07 4.37
N ALA A 163 8.64 6.44 3.31
CA ALA A 163 9.23 6.55 1.97
C ALA A 163 9.23 8.00 1.47
N ILE A 164 8.13 8.74 1.66
CA ILE A 164 8.06 10.17 1.32
C ILE A 164 9.08 10.99 2.11
N LYS A 165 9.26 10.72 3.40
CA LYS A 165 10.28 11.37 4.24
C LYS A 165 11.68 11.10 3.69
N LEU A 166 12.03 9.85 3.42
CA LEU A 166 13.35 9.44 2.90
C LEU A 166 13.63 10.08 1.54
N ILE A 167 12.63 10.14 0.66
CA ILE A 167 12.73 10.81 -0.65
C ILE A 167 12.99 12.30 -0.48
N ALA A 168 12.25 12.97 0.41
CA ALA A 168 12.41 14.41 0.65
C ALA A 168 13.79 14.79 1.23
N GLN A 169 14.38 13.87 2.00
CA GLN A 169 15.70 14.03 2.60
C GLN A 169 16.84 14.02 1.57
N ASP A 170 16.78 13.17 0.54
CA ASP A 170 17.76 13.13 -0.56
C ASP A 170 17.08 12.95 -1.94
N PRO A 171 16.43 14.00 -2.49
CA PRO A 171 15.62 13.88 -3.71
C PRO A 171 16.45 13.53 -4.96
N MET A 172 17.75 13.87 -4.96
CA MET A 172 18.63 13.54 -6.08
C MET A 172 18.88 12.04 -6.17
N LYS A 173 19.06 11.36 -5.03
CA LYS A 173 19.24 9.89 -4.96
C LYS A 173 18.08 9.14 -5.59
N TYR A 174 16.85 9.64 -5.43
CA TYR A 174 15.65 8.96 -5.90
C TYR A 174 15.12 9.50 -7.23
N ARG A 175 15.83 10.43 -7.91
CA ARG A 175 15.26 11.17 -9.05
C ARG A 175 14.78 10.28 -10.20
N ASN A 176 15.44 9.12 -10.41
CA ASN A 176 15.09 8.16 -11.46
C ASN A 176 14.00 7.17 -11.05
N LEU A 177 13.60 7.18 -9.78
CA LEU A 177 12.46 6.43 -9.25
C LEU A 177 11.16 7.23 -9.43
N ARG A 178 10.07 6.51 -9.69
CA ARG A 178 8.69 6.96 -9.61
C ARG A 178 8.01 6.20 -8.48
N PHE A 179 8.09 6.76 -7.28
CA PHE A 179 7.46 6.19 -6.10
C PHE A 179 5.97 6.57 -6.08
N VAL A 180 5.13 5.58 -5.84
CA VAL A 180 3.66 5.69 -5.74
C VAL A 180 3.29 5.38 -4.28
N PRO A 181 2.92 6.38 -3.48
CA PRO A 181 2.36 6.12 -2.16
C PRO A 181 1.09 5.28 -2.29
N GLY A 182 1.03 4.19 -1.55
CA GLY A 182 -0.07 3.23 -1.63
C GLY A 182 -0.40 2.57 -0.28
N MET A 183 -1.41 1.71 -0.34
CA MET A 183 -1.91 0.86 0.76
C MET A 183 -2.72 -0.28 0.13
N GLU A 184 -2.49 -1.52 0.55
CA GLU A 184 -3.42 -2.61 0.26
C GLU A 184 -4.48 -2.64 1.37
N LYS A 185 -5.74 -2.50 0.98
CA LYS A 185 -6.86 -2.36 1.89
C LYS A 185 -7.78 -3.55 1.77
N SER A 186 -7.86 -4.31 2.85
CA SER A 186 -8.78 -5.44 3.00
C SER A 186 -10.23 -4.95 3.11
N TYR A 187 -11.17 -5.67 2.50
CA TYR A 187 -12.60 -5.39 2.64
C TYR A 187 -13.45 -6.67 2.63
N ALA A 188 -14.46 -6.71 3.50
CA ALA A 188 -15.45 -7.76 3.51
C ALA A 188 -16.58 -7.47 2.50
N HIS A 189 -17.07 -8.52 1.86
CA HIS A 189 -18.20 -8.51 0.94
C HIS A 189 -19.24 -9.58 1.36
N PRO A 190 -20.54 -9.27 1.36
CA PRO A 190 -21.57 -10.25 1.70
C PRO A 190 -21.61 -11.41 0.69
N SER A 191 -21.50 -12.64 1.20
CA SER A 191 -21.57 -13.85 0.39
C SER A 191 -22.43 -14.92 1.07
N PRO A 192 -23.76 -14.77 1.04
CA PRO A 192 -24.67 -15.68 1.72
C PRO A 192 -24.65 -17.11 1.15
N LYS A 193 -24.09 -17.34 -0.05
CA LYS A 193 -23.98 -18.66 -0.66
C LYS A 193 -22.53 -19.11 -0.86
N SER A 194 -21.57 -18.45 -0.19
CA SER A 194 -20.14 -18.69 -0.40
C SER A 194 -19.82 -20.16 -0.49
N VAL A 195 -18.99 -20.52 -1.47
CA VAL A 195 -18.49 -21.89 -1.68
C VAL A 195 -17.79 -22.46 -0.43
N THR A 196 -17.30 -21.58 0.44
CA THR A 196 -16.61 -21.93 1.69
C THR A 196 -17.54 -22.10 2.90
N GLY A 197 -18.85 -21.83 2.75
CA GLY A 197 -19.82 -21.75 3.85
C GLY A 197 -19.67 -20.47 4.70
N ASN A 198 -18.89 -19.51 4.21
CA ASN A 198 -18.57 -18.27 4.89
C ASN A 198 -19.59 -17.19 4.50
N PRO A 199 -20.36 -16.61 5.43
CA PRO A 199 -21.36 -15.60 5.06
C PRO A 199 -20.73 -14.30 4.54
N THR A 200 -19.42 -14.10 4.78
CA THR A 200 -18.63 -12.98 4.27
C THR A 200 -17.40 -13.49 3.56
N GLU A 201 -17.10 -12.91 2.40
CA GLU A 201 -15.85 -13.10 1.69
C GLU A 201 -14.97 -11.89 1.82
N VAL A 202 -13.68 -12.08 1.59
CA VAL A 202 -12.74 -10.98 1.61
C VAL A 202 -11.87 -10.97 0.36
N ALA A 203 -11.69 -9.76 -0.16
CA ALA A 203 -10.66 -9.40 -1.09
C ALA A 203 -9.96 -8.11 -0.66
N GLU A 204 -8.97 -7.71 -1.45
CA GLU A 204 -8.17 -6.53 -1.22
C GLU A 204 -8.29 -5.56 -2.40
N PHE A 205 -8.24 -4.26 -2.09
CA PHE A 205 -7.97 -3.23 -3.07
C PHE A 205 -6.56 -2.70 -2.86
N ILE A 206 -5.92 -2.26 -3.94
CA ILE A 206 -4.70 -1.47 -3.85
C ILE A 206 -5.07 -0.01 -4.08
N ALA A 207 -4.82 0.84 -3.10
CA ALA A 207 -4.94 2.28 -3.24
C ALA A 207 -3.62 2.85 -3.77
N TYR A 208 -3.69 3.67 -4.81
CA TYR A 208 -2.53 4.25 -5.50
C TYR A 208 -2.55 5.78 -5.46
N SER A 209 -1.36 6.39 -5.38
CA SER A 209 -1.17 7.85 -5.38
C SER A 209 -2.01 8.56 -4.31
N ILE A 210 -2.18 7.90 -3.16
CA ILE A 210 -2.93 8.44 -2.03
C ILE A 210 -2.11 9.49 -1.27
N ASN A 211 -2.77 10.36 -0.51
CA ASN A 211 -2.09 11.22 0.45
C ASN A 211 -2.05 10.53 1.83
N PRO A 212 -0.92 9.93 2.24
CA PRO A 212 -0.85 9.20 3.51
C PRO A 212 -0.90 10.14 4.73
N PHE A 213 -0.84 11.46 4.55
CA PHE A 213 -1.00 12.46 5.60
C PHE A 213 -2.43 13.01 5.69
N CYS A 214 -3.36 12.53 4.85
CA CYS A 214 -4.75 12.98 4.90
C CYS A 214 -5.40 12.57 6.25
N PRO A 215 -5.92 13.52 7.06
CA PRO A 215 -6.47 13.20 8.38
C PRO A 215 -7.65 12.21 8.32
N LYS A 216 -8.51 12.32 7.30
CA LYS A 216 -9.64 11.41 7.12
C LYS A 216 -9.19 9.98 6.83
N LEU A 217 -8.18 9.81 5.97
CA LEU A 217 -7.66 8.49 5.61
C LEU A 217 -6.89 7.84 6.77
N ASN A 218 -6.14 8.64 7.54
CA ASN A 218 -5.49 8.18 8.78
C ASN A 218 -6.50 7.71 9.80
N LYS A 219 -7.51 8.54 10.08
CA LYS A 219 -8.60 8.17 11.00
C LYS A 219 -9.27 6.85 10.58
N TYR A 220 -9.58 6.71 9.28
CA TYR A 220 -10.15 5.49 8.73
C TYR A 220 -9.27 4.24 8.93
N ALA A 221 -7.95 4.36 8.72
CA ALA A 221 -7.02 3.26 8.95
C ALA A 221 -6.88 2.91 10.45
N ASP A 222 -6.81 3.93 11.32
CA ASP A 222 -6.63 3.75 12.76
C ASP A 222 -7.87 3.17 13.45
N GLU A 223 -9.08 3.57 13.04
CA GLU A 223 -10.34 3.03 13.55
C GLU A 223 -10.41 1.51 13.36
N LEU A 224 -9.99 1.01 12.19
CA LEU A 224 -9.98 -0.42 11.90
C LEU A 224 -8.95 -1.18 12.75
N LYS A 225 -7.74 -0.65 12.87
CA LYS A 225 -6.68 -1.25 13.70
C LYS A 225 -7.13 -1.36 15.16
N ASN A 226 -7.75 -0.31 15.69
CA ASN A 226 -8.27 -0.27 17.05
C ASN A 226 -9.44 -1.25 17.23
N ALA A 227 -10.33 -1.36 16.25
CA ALA A 227 -11.43 -2.32 16.27
C ALA A 227 -10.93 -3.77 16.31
N ARG A 228 -9.93 -4.11 15.49
CA ARG A 228 -9.30 -5.45 15.50
C ARG A 228 -8.63 -5.77 16.82
N LYS A 229 -7.89 -4.81 17.39
CA LYS A 229 -7.32 -4.96 18.74
C LYS A 229 -8.39 -5.27 19.78
N ALA A 230 -9.44 -4.45 19.83
CA ALA A 230 -10.52 -4.65 20.79
C ALA A 230 -11.22 -6.00 20.62
N ALA A 231 -11.44 -6.44 19.37
CA ALA A 231 -12.02 -7.76 19.12
C ALA A 231 -11.10 -8.91 19.58
N ALA A 232 -9.79 -8.80 19.35
CA ALA A 232 -8.84 -9.79 19.84
C ALA A 232 -8.83 -9.88 21.37
N ASP A 233 -8.82 -8.74 22.06
CA ASP A 233 -8.86 -8.69 23.53
C ASP A 233 -10.12 -9.40 24.07
N VAL A 234 -11.28 -9.21 23.42
CA VAL A 234 -12.53 -9.89 23.79
C VAL A 234 -12.41 -11.42 23.63
N ILE A 235 -11.85 -11.90 22.52
CA ILE A 235 -11.71 -13.35 22.26
C ILE A 235 -10.74 -13.99 23.25
N LEU A 236 -9.61 -13.34 23.53
CA LEU A 236 -8.62 -13.81 24.50
C LEU A 236 -9.19 -13.88 25.91
N ASP A 237 -9.96 -12.86 26.31
CA ASP A 237 -10.65 -12.83 27.61
C ASP A 237 -11.67 -13.97 27.73
N GLU A 238 -12.42 -14.23 26.67
CA GLU A 238 -13.41 -15.30 26.65
C GLU A 238 -12.76 -16.69 26.69
N ALA A 239 -11.65 -16.88 25.96
CA ALA A 239 -10.87 -18.12 26.02
C ALA A 239 -10.37 -18.43 27.43
N PHE A 240 -9.93 -17.40 28.16
CA PHE A 240 -9.50 -17.54 29.56
C PHE A 240 -10.68 -17.88 30.49
N LYS A 241 -11.81 -17.18 30.37
CA LYS A 241 -13.03 -17.46 31.17
C LYS A 241 -13.56 -18.88 30.97
N ARG A 242 -13.51 -19.38 29.73
CA ARG A 242 -13.90 -20.75 29.35
C ARG A 242 -12.85 -21.80 29.72
N GLN A 243 -11.76 -21.41 30.39
CA GLN A 243 -10.65 -22.30 30.77
C GLN A 243 -10.05 -23.06 29.58
N LEU A 244 -10.09 -22.47 28.39
CA LEU A 244 -9.45 -23.01 27.19
C LEU A 244 -7.94 -22.79 27.22
N VAL A 245 -7.46 -21.91 28.10
CA VAL A 245 -6.07 -21.61 28.35
C VAL A 245 -5.84 -21.44 29.85
N SER A 246 -4.61 -21.73 30.31
CA SER A 246 -4.26 -21.72 31.74
C SER A 246 -3.96 -20.34 32.32
N LYS A 247 -3.73 -19.34 31.47
CA LYS A 247 -3.48 -17.95 31.88
C LYS A 247 -4.18 -16.98 30.93
N LYS A 248 -4.37 -15.75 31.41
CA LYS A 248 -4.86 -14.64 30.60
C LYS A 248 -3.74 -14.18 29.66
N TYR A 249 -4.05 -14.17 28.37
CA TYR A 249 -3.18 -13.70 27.30
C TYR A 249 -3.56 -12.28 26.85
N THR A 250 -2.62 -11.59 26.23
CA THR A 250 -2.78 -10.21 25.74
C THR A 250 -2.72 -10.12 24.21
N TYR A 251 -3.31 -9.06 23.65
CA TYR A 251 -3.16 -8.73 22.22
C TYR A 251 -1.70 -8.65 21.77
N GLU A 252 -0.81 -8.06 22.58
CA GLU A 252 0.60 -7.93 22.20
C GLU A 252 1.32 -9.29 22.15
N GLU A 253 0.93 -10.24 23.00
CA GLU A 253 1.43 -11.62 22.85
C GLU A 253 0.84 -12.30 21.62
N ALA A 254 -0.47 -12.15 21.37
CA ALA A 254 -1.14 -12.77 20.22
C ALA A 254 -0.56 -12.29 18.88
N LYS A 255 -0.20 -11.00 18.79
CA LYS A 255 0.45 -10.44 17.60
C LYS A 255 1.77 -11.13 17.23
N GLN A 256 2.46 -11.74 18.18
CA GLN A 256 3.73 -12.42 17.91
C GLN A 256 3.60 -13.66 17.02
N ILE A 257 2.39 -14.16 16.79
CA ILE A 257 2.16 -15.30 15.89
C ILE A 257 1.91 -14.91 14.45
N CYS A 258 1.59 -13.64 14.20
CA CYS A 258 1.52 -13.14 12.85
C CYS A 258 2.90 -13.39 12.24
N LYS A 259 2.92 -14.11 11.12
CA LYS A 259 4.15 -14.25 10.32
C LYS A 259 4.66 -12.88 9.92
N ASP A 260 3.71 -11.98 9.73
CA ASP A 260 3.86 -10.56 9.64
C ASP A 260 4.53 -10.05 10.91
N LYS A 261 5.68 -9.39 10.77
CA LYS A 261 6.18 -8.47 11.80
C LYS A 261 5.29 -7.23 11.91
N SER A 262 4.02 -7.33 11.49
CA SER A 262 3.08 -6.24 11.44
C SER A 262 2.90 -5.70 12.83
N LYS A 263 2.81 -4.37 12.93
CA LYS A 263 2.50 -3.71 14.20
C LYS A 263 1.07 -4.00 14.66
N HIS A 264 0.25 -4.72 13.89
CA HIS A 264 -1.19 -4.93 14.11
C HIS A 264 -1.67 -6.28 13.55
N LEU A 265 -2.58 -6.96 14.26
CA LEU A 265 -3.23 -8.15 13.70
C LEU A 265 -3.96 -7.83 12.38
N PRO A 266 -3.86 -8.71 11.37
CA PRO A 266 -4.50 -8.51 10.08
C PRO A 266 -6.02 -8.65 10.21
N MET A 267 -6.68 -8.54 9.07
CA MET A 267 -8.06 -9.00 8.91
C MET A 267 -8.27 -10.41 9.45
N ASP A 268 -9.53 -10.75 9.74
CA ASP A 268 -9.89 -12.06 10.26
C ASP A 268 -9.16 -12.33 11.58
N VAL A 269 -9.14 -11.29 12.42
CA VAL A 269 -8.41 -11.23 13.68
C VAL A 269 -8.65 -12.45 14.58
N GLN A 270 -9.86 -13.02 14.53
CA GLN A 270 -10.23 -14.23 15.26
C GLN A 270 -9.36 -15.44 14.88
N TRP A 271 -8.92 -15.54 13.63
CA TRP A 271 -8.08 -16.66 13.17
C TRP A 271 -6.63 -16.48 13.58
N SER A 272 -6.14 -15.24 13.64
CA SER A 272 -4.84 -14.96 14.26
C SER A 272 -4.86 -15.31 15.76
N VAL A 273 -5.94 -14.96 16.46
CA VAL A 273 -6.13 -15.34 17.87
C VAL A 273 -6.25 -16.86 18.04
N TYR A 274 -7.00 -17.55 17.17
CA TYR A 274 -7.09 -19.01 17.16
C TYR A 274 -5.71 -19.67 17.05
N GLU A 275 -4.87 -19.24 16.10
CA GLU A 275 -3.54 -19.80 15.91
C GLU A 275 -2.65 -19.61 17.15
N TYR A 276 -2.75 -18.44 17.80
CA TYR A 276 -2.06 -18.20 19.07
C TYR A 276 -2.55 -19.10 20.21
N LEU A 277 -3.87 -19.16 20.42
CA LEU A 277 -4.46 -19.96 21.48
C LEU A 277 -4.17 -21.45 21.26
N LYS A 278 -4.30 -21.95 20.02
CA LYS A 278 -3.95 -23.32 19.63
C LYS A 278 -2.49 -23.65 19.94
N LYS A 279 -1.56 -22.76 19.60
CA LYS A 279 -0.13 -22.95 19.91
C LYS A 279 0.12 -23.08 21.41
N ASN A 280 -0.66 -22.38 22.23
CA ASN A 280 -0.53 -22.36 23.69
C ASN A 280 -1.33 -23.46 24.40
N ASN A 281 -2.36 -24.03 23.76
CA ASN A 281 -3.10 -25.17 24.28
C ASN A 281 -3.68 -26.05 23.16
N PRO A 282 -2.85 -26.87 22.51
CA PRO A 282 -3.28 -27.67 21.34
C PRO A 282 -4.33 -28.72 21.71
N ALA A 283 -4.38 -29.18 22.96
CA ALA A 283 -5.38 -30.16 23.42
C ALA A 283 -6.82 -29.61 23.42
N LYS A 284 -6.99 -28.29 23.36
CA LYS A 284 -8.27 -27.58 23.32
C LYS A 284 -8.62 -27.02 21.94
N GLU A 285 -7.91 -27.44 20.89
CA GLU A 285 -8.09 -26.91 19.54
C GLU A 285 -9.56 -26.92 19.06
N PRO A 286 -10.35 -28.00 19.23
CA PRO A 286 -11.75 -28.00 18.80
C PRO A 286 -12.59 -26.92 19.47
N GLU A 287 -12.43 -26.73 20.78
CA GLU A 287 -13.14 -25.70 21.54
C GLU A 287 -12.66 -24.28 21.22
N ILE A 288 -11.36 -24.09 20.99
CA ILE A 288 -10.79 -22.80 20.57
C ILE A 288 -11.30 -22.41 19.17
N ASN A 289 -11.36 -23.38 18.25
CA ASN A 289 -11.93 -23.17 16.92
C ASN A 289 -13.42 -22.80 17.00
N ALA A 290 -14.19 -23.50 17.84
CA ALA A 290 -15.60 -23.19 18.08
C ALA A 290 -15.78 -21.75 18.61
N LEU A 291 -15.01 -21.36 19.62
CA LEU A 291 -15.00 -20.00 20.15
C LEU A 291 -14.72 -18.97 19.06
N CYS A 292 -13.63 -19.12 18.30
CA CYS A 292 -13.25 -18.12 17.30
C CYS A 292 -14.28 -18.00 16.16
N ARG A 293 -15.02 -19.08 15.85
CA ARG A 293 -16.14 -19.04 14.90
C ARG A 293 -17.33 -18.21 15.40
N GLU A 294 -17.55 -18.09 16.70
CA GLU A 294 -18.61 -17.25 17.27
C GLU A 294 -18.39 -15.75 16.96
N TYR A 295 -17.12 -15.34 16.87
CA TYR A 295 -16.68 -13.97 16.64
C TYR A 295 -16.48 -13.60 15.18
N ARG A 296 -16.75 -14.53 14.28
CA ARG A 296 -16.69 -14.32 12.84
C ARG A 296 -17.79 -13.37 12.37
N PRO A 297 -17.51 -12.45 11.42
CA PRO A 297 -18.56 -11.70 10.72
C PRO A 297 -19.69 -12.59 10.17
N LYS A 298 -20.92 -12.10 10.28
CA LYS A 298 -22.17 -12.73 9.82
C LYS A 298 -22.85 -11.83 8.80
N VAL A 299 -23.85 -12.36 8.10
CA VAL A 299 -24.69 -11.57 7.19
C VAL A 299 -26.15 -11.72 7.59
N ASN A 300 -26.89 -10.60 7.61
CA ASN A 300 -28.32 -10.60 7.92
C ASN A 300 -29.18 -10.82 6.67
N ASP A 301 -30.50 -10.88 6.87
CA ASP A 301 -31.48 -11.09 5.79
C ASP A 301 -31.50 -9.95 4.73
N LYS A 302 -30.87 -8.81 5.04
CA LYS A 302 -30.71 -7.66 4.12
C LYS A 302 -29.37 -7.68 3.38
N ASN A 303 -28.59 -8.75 3.49
CA ASN A 303 -27.22 -8.86 2.98
C ASN A 303 -26.24 -7.83 3.57
N GLU A 304 -26.45 -7.39 4.81
CA GLU A 304 -25.55 -6.50 5.51
C GLU A 304 -24.62 -7.29 6.44
N ILE A 305 -23.36 -6.88 6.52
CA ILE A 305 -22.36 -7.52 7.39
C ILE A 305 -22.61 -7.10 8.84
N ILE A 306 -22.75 -8.10 9.71
CA ILE A 306 -22.86 -7.94 11.17
C ILE A 306 -21.59 -8.49 11.82
N PHE A 307 -20.97 -7.67 12.65
CA PHE A 307 -19.84 -8.09 13.48
C PHE A 307 -20.38 -8.57 14.84
N PRO A 308 -19.97 -9.77 15.34
CA PRO A 308 -20.42 -10.26 16.65
C PRO A 308 -19.88 -9.43 17.82
N THR A 309 -18.79 -8.69 17.59
CA THR A 309 -18.29 -7.68 18.52
C THR A 309 -18.94 -6.34 18.21
N ILE A 310 -19.01 -5.46 19.22
CA ILE A 310 -19.42 -4.06 19.03
C ILE A 310 -18.49 -3.27 18.08
N HIS A 311 -17.37 -3.87 17.68
CA HIS A 311 -16.33 -3.24 16.88
C HIS A 311 -16.31 -3.81 15.47
N LYS A 312 -16.37 -2.91 14.49
CA LYS A 312 -16.27 -3.26 13.08
C LYS A 312 -14.84 -3.64 12.72
N THR A 313 -14.54 -4.94 12.72
CA THR A 313 -13.18 -5.44 12.46
C THR A 313 -12.79 -5.42 10.98
N GLU A 314 -13.77 -5.27 10.08
CA GLU A 314 -13.56 -5.19 8.64
C GLU A 314 -14.36 -4.06 8.01
N ASN A 315 -13.84 -3.49 6.91
CA ASN A 315 -14.57 -2.51 6.11
C ASN A 315 -15.34 -3.18 4.98
N THR A 316 -16.46 -2.58 4.59
CA THR A 316 -17.14 -2.98 3.36
C THR A 316 -16.43 -2.38 2.14
N MET A 317 -16.65 -2.95 0.96
CA MET A 317 -16.21 -2.37 -0.30
C MET A 317 -16.59 -0.88 -0.42
N LYS A 318 -17.84 -0.55 -0.10
CA LYS A 318 -18.39 0.81 -0.20
C LYS A 318 -17.66 1.79 0.71
N GLU A 319 -17.35 1.41 1.94
CA GLU A 319 -16.62 2.26 2.87
C GLU A 319 -15.19 2.50 2.44
N THR A 320 -14.51 1.47 1.93
CA THR A 320 -13.16 1.63 1.38
C THR A 320 -13.14 2.59 0.20
N ILE A 321 -14.08 2.44 -0.74
CA ILE A 321 -14.23 3.37 -1.87
C ILE A 321 -14.47 4.81 -1.40
N ASN A 322 -15.36 4.99 -0.42
CA ASN A 322 -15.70 6.31 0.11
C ASN A 322 -14.50 6.93 0.84
N ALA A 323 -13.74 6.17 1.61
CA ALA A 323 -12.55 6.67 2.30
C ALA A 323 -11.51 7.23 1.32
N ILE A 324 -11.30 6.57 0.17
CA ILE A 324 -10.41 7.06 -0.88
C ILE A 324 -10.98 8.30 -1.57
N LYS A 325 -12.27 8.31 -1.94
CA LYS A 325 -12.95 9.50 -2.48
C LYS A 325 -12.82 10.71 -1.55
N ASP A 326 -13.08 10.51 -0.27
CA ASP A 326 -13.06 11.55 0.76
C ASP A 326 -11.65 12.04 1.08
N SER A 327 -10.62 11.23 0.78
CA SER A 327 -9.23 11.64 0.91
C SER A 327 -8.84 12.71 -0.12
N GLY A 328 -9.57 12.79 -1.23
CA GLY A 328 -9.37 13.73 -2.34
C GLY A 328 -8.25 13.37 -3.31
N ASP A 329 -7.52 12.29 -3.04
CA ASP A 329 -6.33 11.87 -3.79
C ASP A 329 -6.34 10.38 -4.09
N GLY A 330 -5.73 10.00 -5.22
CA GLY A 330 -5.52 8.62 -5.60
C GLY A 330 -6.70 7.93 -6.29
N PHE A 331 -6.53 6.63 -6.51
CA PHE A 331 -7.54 5.73 -7.07
C PHE A 331 -7.33 4.30 -6.54
N LEU A 332 -8.29 3.42 -6.79
CA LEU A 332 -8.27 2.02 -6.40
C LEU A 332 -8.04 1.10 -7.60
N GLY A 333 -7.28 0.04 -7.37
CA GLY A 333 -7.21 -1.15 -8.21
C GLY A 333 -7.66 -2.39 -7.47
N LEU A 334 -8.21 -3.38 -8.18
CA LEU A 334 -8.40 -4.73 -7.63
C LEU A 334 -7.04 -5.41 -7.44
N ALA A 335 -6.75 -5.85 -6.22
CA ALA A 335 -5.58 -6.68 -5.94
C ALA A 335 -5.80 -8.10 -6.47
N HIS A 336 -4.79 -8.68 -7.10
CA HIS A 336 -4.71 -10.09 -7.53
C HIS A 336 -6.07 -10.78 -7.82
N PRO A 337 -6.89 -10.25 -8.74
CA PRO A 337 -8.32 -10.56 -8.87
C PRO A 337 -8.65 -12.03 -9.20
N ALA A 338 -7.75 -12.82 -9.79
CA ALA A 338 -8.01 -14.24 -10.02
C ALA A 338 -8.25 -15.02 -8.70
N TYR A 339 -7.70 -14.58 -7.57
CA TYR A 339 -7.95 -15.23 -6.26
C TYR A 339 -9.41 -15.15 -5.80
N LEU A 340 -10.22 -14.26 -6.37
CA LEU A 340 -11.66 -14.21 -6.17
C LEU A 340 -12.37 -15.51 -6.57
N THR A 341 -11.76 -16.33 -7.43
CA THR A 341 -12.30 -17.63 -7.88
C THR A 341 -11.78 -18.82 -7.07
N SER A 342 -10.82 -18.59 -6.16
CA SER A 342 -10.13 -19.68 -5.48
C SER A 342 -11.05 -20.39 -4.50
N LYS A 343 -10.97 -21.72 -4.35
CA LYS A 343 -11.84 -22.49 -3.43
C LYS A 343 -11.81 -22.02 -1.97
N ASN A 344 -10.77 -21.28 -1.56
CA ASN A 344 -10.58 -20.80 -0.19
C ASN A 344 -11.01 -19.33 0.02
N LYS A 345 -11.15 -18.53 -1.05
CA LYS A 345 -11.66 -17.14 -1.01
C LYS A 345 -12.92 -16.95 -1.89
N GLY A 346 -13.46 -18.04 -2.43
CA GLY A 346 -14.18 -18.07 -3.70
C GLY A 346 -15.51 -17.36 -3.64
N PHE A 347 -15.57 -16.23 -4.33
CA PHE A 347 -16.78 -15.45 -4.49
C PHE A 347 -17.83 -16.25 -5.24
N ASP A 348 -19.07 -16.17 -4.76
CA ASP A 348 -20.25 -16.73 -5.44
C ASP A 348 -20.38 -16.20 -6.86
N SER A 349 -19.99 -14.94 -7.06
CA SER A 349 -19.94 -14.30 -8.37
C SER A 349 -18.83 -13.24 -8.41
N PRO A 350 -17.60 -13.62 -8.79
CA PRO A 350 -16.50 -12.67 -8.98
C PRO A 350 -16.87 -11.58 -9.98
N GLU A 351 -17.62 -11.92 -11.04
CA GLU A 351 -18.11 -10.95 -12.02
C GLU A 351 -19.00 -9.88 -11.39
N LYS A 352 -19.98 -10.29 -10.58
CA LYS A 352 -20.87 -9.35 -9.89
C LYS A 352 -20.08 -8.40 -9.01
N MET A 353 -19.12 -8.93 -8.24
CA MET A 353 -18.26 -8.11 -7.38
C MET A 353 -17.44 -7.10 -8.18
N ILE A 354 -16.81 -7.51 -9.28
CA ILE A 354 -16.00 -6.62 -10.13
C ILE A 354 -16.87 -5.50 -10.74
N ARG A 355 -18.08 -5.85 -11.21
CA ARG A 355 -19.04 -4.87 -11.74
C ARG A 355 -19.52 -3.90 -10.66
N GLU A 356 -19.81 -4.40 -9.46
CA GLU A 356 -20.18 -3.58 -8.30
C GLU A 356 -19.05 -2.63 -7.90
N PHE A 357 -17.80 -3.10 -7.83
CA PHE A 357 -16.63 -2.27 -7.58
C PHE A 357 -16.56 -1.11 -8.58
N LYS A 358 -16.70 -1.41 -9.88
CA LYS A 358 -16.68 -0.37 -10.91
C LYS A 358 -17.85 0.61 -10.77
N GLN A 359 -19.05 0.11 -10.50
CA GLN A 359 -20.26 0.93 -10.34
C GLN A 359 -20.17 1.87 -9.14
N LEU A 360 -19.76 1.35 -7.97
CA LEU A 360 -19.63 2.14 -6.74
C LEU A 360 -18.45 3.12 -6.82
N GLY A 361 -17.32 2.67 -7.35
CA GLY A 361 -16.08 3.45 -7.40
C GLY A 361 -16.04 4.49 -8.51
N GLN A 362 -16.75 4.28 -9.62
CA GLN A 362 -16.74 5.16 -10.79
C GLN A 362 -15.29 5.44 -11.25
N ASP A 363 -14.84 6.70 -11.20
CA ASP A 363 -13.49 7.12 -11.60
C ASP A 363 -12.39 6.73 -10.59
N VAL A 364 -12.79 6.44 -9.34
CA VAL A 364 -11.88 5.91 -8.32
C VAL A 364 -11.63 4.43 -8.52
N ALA A 365 -12.61 3.65 -8.98
CA ALA A 365 -12.39 2.26 -9.39
C ALA A 365 -11.76 2.23 -10.79
N TYR A 366 -10.43 2.28 -10.84
CA TYR A 366 -9.72 2.56 -12.09
C TYR A 366 -8.95 1.37 -12.63
N ALA A 367 -8.39 0.53 -11.76
CA ALA A 367 -7.39 -0.45 -12.18
C ALA A 367 -7.70 -1.89 -11.71
N ALA A 368 -6.96 -2.85 -12.25
CA ALA A 368 -6.94 -4.23 -11.77
C ALA A 368 -5.55 -4.83 -12.00
N GLU A 369 -5.08 -5.61 -11.02
CA GLU A 369 -3.77 -6.25 -11.05
C GLU A 369 -3.75 -7.49 -11.98
N ILE A 370 -3.88 -7.23 -13.27
CA ILE A 370 -3.93 -8.23 -14.34
C ILE A 370 -2.58 -8.95 -14.49
N ASN A 371 -1.46 -8.26 -14.22
CA ASN A 371 -0.10 -8.77 -14.39
C ASN A 371 0.56 -9.20 -13.06
N TYR A 372 -0.22 -9.79 -12.14
CA TYR A 372 0.28 -10.34 -10.87
C TYR A 372 1.20 -11.54 -11.09
N GLN A 373 2.37 -11.55 -10.45
CA GLN A 373 3.41 -12.55 -10.72
C GLN A 373 3.33 -13.80 -9.83
N ASP A 374 2.62 -13.77 -8.70
CA ASP A 374 2.67 -14.84 -7.69
C ASP A 374 1.40 -15.72 -7.66
N TYR A 375 0.71 -15.83 -8.81
CA TYR A 375 -0.42 -16.75 -8.90
C TYR A 375 0.04 -18.20 -8.82
N LYS A 376 -0.62 -18.96 -7.95
CA LYS A 376 -0.38 -20.41 -7.81
C LYS A 376 -0.91 -21.16 -9.03
N ALA A 377 -0.23 -22.24 -9.40
CA ALA A 377 -0.62 -23.07 -10.56
C ALA A 377 -2.10 -23.51 -10.54
N ALA A 378 -2.67 -23.73 -9.35
CA ALA A 378 -4.05 -24.17 -9.15
C ALA A 378 -5.13 -23.17 -9.62
N ILE A 379 -4.78 -21.91 -9.91
CA ILE A 379 -5.72 -20.88 -10.38
C ILE A 379 -5.42 -20.40 -11.81
N ASN A 380 -4.43 -20.99 -12.49
CA ASN A 380 -3.97 -20.53 -13.80
C ASN A 380 -5.10 -20.50 -14.86
N ASP A 381 -5.99 -21.48 -14.84
CA ASP A 381 -7.14 -21.56 -15.76
C ASP A 381 -8.22 -20.49 -15.46
N LYS A 382 -8.14 -19.82 -14.30
CA LYS A 382 -9.08 -18.77 -13.87
C LYS A 382 -8.59 -17.36 -14.14
N ILE A 383 -7.28 -17.18 -14.36
CA ILE A 383 -6.66 -15.85 -14.54
C ILE A 383 -7.30 -15.10 -15.71
N GLU A 384 -7.26 -15.69 -16.90
CA GLU A 384 -7.70 -14.98 -18.11
C GLU A 384 -9.22 -14.72 -18.16
N PRO A 385 -10.11 -15.65 -17.74
CA PRO A 385 -11.53 -15.34 -17.57
C PRO A 385 -11.80 -14.13 -16.67
N ILE A 386 -11.13 -14.02 -15.52
CA ILE A 386 -11.28 -12.88 -14.60
C ILE A 386 -10.69 -11.60 -15.20
N ASN A 387 -9.53 -11.68 -15.82
CA ASN A 387 -8.92 -10.53 -16.49
C ASN A 387 -9.83 -10.00 -17.62
N ASN A 388 -10.51 -10.87 -18.35
CA ASN A 388 -11.48 -10.46 -19.37
C ASN A 388 -12.66 -9.70 -18.77
N ILE A 389 -13.18 -10.10 -17.61
CA ILE A 389 -14.22 -9.34 -16.91
C ILE A 389 -13.69 -7.95 -16.52
N CYS A 390 -12.48 -7.87 -15.93
CA CYS A 390 -11.86 -6.59 -15.59
C CYS A 390 -11.72 -5.66 -16.81
N ARG A 391 -11.33 -6.20 -17.97
CA ARG A 391 -11.24 -5.44 -19.22
C ARG A 391 -12.60 -4.99 -19.74
N GLN A 392 -13.63 -5.84 -19.65
CA GLN A 392 -15.01 -5.49 -20.07
C GLN A 392 -15.60 -4.32 -19.27
N VAL A 393 -15.21 -4.15 -18.01
CA VAL A 393 -15.62 -3.00 -17.18
C VAL A 393 -14.63 -1.82 -17.24
N ASN A 394 -13.70 -1.84 -18.20
CA ASN A 394 -12.70 -0.80 -18.46
C ASN A 394 -11.77 -0.53 -17.27
N LEU A 395 -11.32 -1.56 -16.55
CA LEU A 395 -10.25 -1.44 -15.57
C LEU A 395 -8.88 -1.51 -16.27
N VAL A 396 -8.02 -0.56 -15.95
CA VAL A 396 -6.67 -0.47 -16.52
C VAL A 396 -5.76 -1.54 -15.89
N PRO A 397 -4.97 -2.28 -16.70
CA PRO A 397 -4.01 -3.24 -16.18
C PRO A 397 -2.95 -2.59 -15.29
N THR A 398 -2.74 -3.16 -14.10
CA THR A 398 -1.56 -2.97 -13.26
C THR A 398 -0.84 -4.30 -13.08
N GLY A 399 0.20 -4.32 -12.26
CA GLY A 399 0.93 -5.52 -11.92
C GLY A 399 1.88 -5.26 -10.76
N GLY A 400 2.22 -6.33 -10.09
CA GLY A 400 3.10 -6.32 -8.95
C GLY A 400 3.60 -7.71 -8.67
N THR A 401 4.66 -7.75 -7.88
CA THR A 401 5.32 -8.98 -7.46
C THR A 401 4.76 -9.51 -6.16
N ASP A 402 4.01 -8.68 -5.45
CA ASP A 402 3.48 -8.97 -4.11
C ASP A 402 4.60 -9.43 -3.20
N ALA A 403 5.70 -8.66 -3.25
CA ALA A 403 6.94 -9.06 -2.63
C ALA A 403 6.85 -8.82 -1.12
N HIS A 404 6.98 -9.91 -0.36
CA HIS A 404 7.09 -9.91 1.11
C HIS A 404 8.54 -10.17 1.56
N SER A 405 9.42 -10.54 0.64
CA SER A 405 10.80 -10.90 0.92
C SER A 405 11.71 -9.67 1.02
N ASN A 406 13.02 -9.89 1.17
CA ASN A 406 13.99 -8.82 1.38
C ASN A 406 14.41 -8.06 0.09
N ASN A 407 13.57 -8.08 -0.95
CA ASN A 407 13.87 -7.52 -2.25
C ASN A 407 12.63 -7.05 -3.01
N ILE A 408 12.82 -6.18 -4.01
CA ILE A 408 11.75 -5.58 -4.82
C ILE A 408 11.31 -6.40 -6.05
N PHE A 409 11.85 -7.61 -6.25
CA PHE A 409 11.72 -8.35 -7.53
C PHE A 409 10.91 -9.63 -7.43
N ILE A 410 11.08 -10.40 -6.36
CA ILE A 410 10.48 -11.73 -6.22
C ILE A 410 9.98 -11.95 -4.79
N ASN A 411 8.82 -12.60 -4.70
CA ASN A 411 8.28 -13.11 -3.43
C ASN A 411 8.97 -14.42 -3.03
N LYS A 412 10.30 -14.39 -2.90
CA LYS A 412 11.13 -15.52 -2.45
C LYS A 412 12.24 -15.01 -1.55
N ASP A 413 12.40 -15.67 -0.40
CA ASP A 413 13.39 -15.28 0.61
C ASP A 413 14.84 -15.50 0.14
N ILE A 414 15.04 -16.45 -0.79
CA ILE A 414 16.32 -16.69 -1.43
C ILE A 414 16.40 -15.83 -2.68
N ILE A 415 17.12 -14.71 -2.54
CA ILE A 415 17.61 -13.91 -3.66
C ILE A 415 18.65 -14.75 -4.41
N PRO A 416 18.45 -15.09 -5.70
CA PRO A 416 19.50 -15.74 -6.48
C PRO A 416 20.79 -14.92 -6.41
N GLU A 417 21.95 -15.55 -6.26
CA GLU A 417 23.24 -14.83 -6.11
C GLU A 417 23.45 -13.76 -7.21
N LYS A 418 23.00 -14.07 -8.43
CA LYS A 418 22.98 -13.16 -9.60
C LYS A 418 22.19 -11.86 -9.39
N LEU A 419 21.25 -11.82 -8.44
CA LEU A 419 20.48 -10.63 -8.07
C LEU A 419 21.22 -9.80 -7.00
N ARG A 420 22.06 -10.43 -6.16
CA ARG A 420 22.92 -9.69 -5.21
C ARG A 420 23.94 -8.85 -5.97
N GLU A 421 24.55 -9.38 -7.03
CA GLU A 421 25.44 -8.64 -7.94
C GLU A 421 24.74 -7.45 -8.64
N LEU A 422 23.43 -7.56 -8.89
CA LEU A 422 22.62 -6.48 -9.45
C LEU A 422 22.27 -5.40 -8.42
N LEU A 423 22.46 -5.63 -7.12
CA LEU A 423 22.13 -4.70 -6.04
C LEU A 423 23.36 -4.19 -5.26
N SER A 424 24.50 -4.88 -5.34
CA SER A 424 25.83 -4.33 -5.06
C SER A 424 26.17 -3.25 -6.07
#